data_AF-A0A3M6V5X3-F1
#
_entry.id   AF-A0A3M6V5X3-F1
#
_cell.length_a   1.000
_cell.length_b   1.000
_cell.length_c   1.000
_cell.angle_alpha   90.00
_cell.angle_beta   90.00
_cell.angle_gamma   90.00
#
_symmetry.space_group_name_H-M   'P 1'
#
loop_
_entity.id
_entity.type
_entity.pdbx_description
1 polymer ?
#
loop_
_entity_poly.entity_id
_entity_poly.type
_entity_poly.pdbx_seq_one_letter_code
_entity_poly.pdbx_strand_id
1 'polypeptide(L)'
;IRISMICDLCKTRKLRREFPSDTVTDTCDHAPLHCLRCVTKYVEKHQRCSQCPQEVKTSNPRYREYLETLENLFPKYTAPTATTENEPSTSLVGNETISVVMLGGDSTVVAYKPGMTIQDLKKFVQNRLGPAPLKQRLLYKEKELKTDLGTKLATLQDYAIQPFSTLHLIVVLYEINQSLDHAIFDLFWGYPSRGCDYLDASVLIYSGSALQGIVDYSSRGFIGVSHSGDVMDHKKRIGHHTISVQLKSLPSNINKLFFTLSAWNSPNISKYKNPSLRFFDAKEPNKQLCSDQMGHAAYSQAIIMCSLSKIDGIWKVFSLRTLSAGNANNYSPLQQTIGGIITQGLC
;
A
#
# COMPACT_ATOMS: atom_id res chain seq x y z
N ILE A 1 4.49 -1.68 -12.70
CA ILE A 1 5.41 -0.65 -13.25
C ILE A 1 6.21 -0.09 -12.06
N ARG A 2 7.54 -0.21 -12.04
CA ARG A 2 8.37 0.37 -10.96
C ARG A 2 8.26 1.90 -11.06
N ILE A 3 7.49 2.54 -10.17
CA ILE A 3 7.38 4.00 -10.13
C ILE A 3 8.74 4.55 -9.65
N SER A 4 9.55 5.00 -10.60
CA SER A 4 10.80 5.71 -10.33
C SER A 4 10.52 7.21 -10.26
N MET A 5 11.03 7.87 -9.23
CA MET A 5 10.93 9.32 -9.03
C MET A 5 12.27 9.98 -9.31
N ILE A 6 12.28 11.25 -9.69
CA ILE A 6 13.52 12.02 -9.87
C ILE A 6 13.76 12.85 -8.61
N CYS A 7 14.95 12.76 -8.03
CA CYS A 7 15.33 13.59 -6.89
C CYS A 7 15.66 15.01 -7.36
N ASP A 8 15.00 16.02 -6.79
CA ASP A 8 15.20 17.40 -7.24
C ASP A 8 16.56 17.99 -6.88
N LEU A 9 17.27 17.42 -5.90
CA LEU A 9 18.62 17.87 -5.55
C LEU A 9 19.71 17.27 -6.43
N CYS A 10 19.72 15.94 -6.58
CA CYS A 10 20.77 15.25 -7.35
C CYS A 10 20.38 14.94 -8.79
N LYS A 11 19.15 15.23 -9.20
CA LYS A 11 18.59 15.01 -10.54
C LYS A 11 18.71 13.58 -11.06
N THR A 12 18.88 12.61 -10.17
CA THR A 12 18.94 11.18 -10.53
C THR A 12 17.60 10.49 -10.31
N ARG A 13 17.29 9.49 -11.14
CA ARG A 13 16.17 8.58 -10.92
C ARG A 13 16.44 7.70 -9.70
N LYS A 14 15.43 7.56 -8.86
CA LYS A 14 15.47 6.90 -7.57
C LYS A 14 14.21 6.08 -7.36
N LEU A 15 14.32 4.99 -6.62
CA LEU A 15 13.15 4.24 -6.19
C LEU A 15 12.36 5.08 -5.19
N ARG A 16 11.04 4.91 -5.15
CA ARG A 16 10.18 5.63 -4.20
C ARG A 16 10.66 5.52 -2.75
N ARG A 17 11.07 4.32 -2.32
CA ARG A 17 11.60 4.05 -0.97
C ARG A 17 12.88 4.83 -0.64
N GLU A 18 13.58 5.38 -1.63
CA GLU A 18 14.75 6.23 -1.41
C GLU A 18 14.36 7.68 -1.09
N PHE A 19 13.08 8.02 -0.98
CA PHE A 19 12.60 9.34 -0.55
C PHE A 19 12.01 9.28 0.86
N PRO A 20 12.14 10.36 1.65
CA PRO A 20 11.44 10.47 2.93
C PRO A 20 9.93 10.28 2.78
N SER A 21 9.32 9.60 3.76
CA SER A 21 7.86 9.44 3.85
C SER A 21 7.15 10.72 4.27
N ASP A 22 7.83 11.61 4.97
CA ASP A 22 7.34 12.91 5.46
C ASP A 22 8.47 13.96 5.39
N THR A 23 8.23 15.20 5.82
CA THR A 23 9.27 16.21 6.00
C THR A 23 10.13 15.93 7.23
N VAL A 24 11.37 16.45 7.20
CA VAL A 24 12.38 16.22 8.25
C VAL A 24 12.03 16.90 9.58
N THR A 25 11.06 17.82 9.56
CA THR A 25 10.45 18.45 10.75
C THR A 25 9.02 18.84 10.42
N ASP A 26 8.15 18.88 11.44
CA ASP A 26 6.75 19.29 11.37
C ASP A 26 6.55 20.76 10.94
N THR A 27 7.61 21.57 11.02
CA THR A 27 7.60 22.98 10.62
C THR A 27 7.87 23.20 9.12
N CYS A 28 8.24 22.15 8.38
CA CYS A 28 8.40 22.22 6.94
C CYS A 28 7.03 22.19 6.23
N ASP A 29 6.76 23.18 5.36
CA ASP A 29 5.57 23.19 4.50
C ASP A 29 5.96 22.99 3.03
N HIS A 30 6.46 21.80 2.70
CA HIS A 30 6.80 21.39 1.34
C HIS A 30 6.76 19.87 1.21
N ALA A 31 6.71 19.35 -0.02
CA ALA A 31 6.89 17.92 -0.25
C ALA A 31 8.38 17.50 -0.07
N PRO A 32 8.68 16.26 0.31
CA PRO A 32 10.04 15.71 0.31
C PRO A 32 10.44 15.24 -1.10
N LEU A 33 10.80 16.18 -1.96
CA LEU A 33 11.26 15.94 -3.34
C LEU A 33 12.75 15.57 -3.42
N HIS A 34 13.46 15.61 -2.29
CA HIS A 34 14.86 15.21 -2.18
C HIS A 34 14.95 13.80 -1.58
N CYS A 35 15.77 12.93 -2.18
CA CYS A 35 15.98 11.57 -1.68
C CYS A 35 16.65 11.58 -0.29
N LEU A 36 16.48 10.51 0.49
CA LEU A 36 17.02 10.33 1.84
C LEU A 36 18.50 10.69 1.90
N ARG A 37 19.31 10.21 0.94
CA ARG A 37 20.76 10.49 0.88
C ARG A 37 21.09 11.96 0.66
N CYS A 38 20.26 12.66 -0.09
CA CYS A 38 20.43 14.09 -0.34
C CYS A 38 20.04 14.91 0.89
N VAL A 39 18.90 14.58 1.52
CA VAL A 39 18.42 15.27 2.72
C VAL A 39 19.38 15.07 3.88
N THR A 40 19.81 13.84 4.16
CA THR A 40 20.67 13.55 5.31
C THR A 40 22.02 14.25 5.22
N LYS A 41 22.70 14.14 4.06
CA LYS A 41 23.95 14.87 3.79
C LYS A 41 23.80 16.38 3.91
N TYR A 42 22.67 16.93 3.47
CA TYR A 42 22.45 18.36 3.52
C TYR A 42 22.26 18.87 4.95
N VAL A 43 21.44 18.16 5.75
CA VAL A 43 21.21 18.48 7.17
C VAL A 43 22.49 18.34 7.98
N GLU A 44 23.27 17.28 7.75
CA GLU A 44 24.57 17.09 8.40
C GLU A 44 25.49 18.29 8.19
N LYS A 45 25.57 18.78 6.94
CA LYS A 45 26.46 19.88 6.57
C LYS A 45 25.96 21.28 6.95
N HIS A 46 24.64 21.52 6.89
CA HIS A 46 24.08 22.87 7.00
C HIS A 46 23.13 23.07 8.18
N GLN A 47 22.84 22.02 8.97
CA GLN A 47 21.91 22.05 10.12
C GLN A 47 20.53 22.65 9.79
N ARG A 48 20.05 22.43 8.56
CA ARG A 48 18.76 22.92 8.07
C ARG A 48 18.17 22.01 6.99
N CYS A 49 16.89 22.16 6.71
CA CYS A 49 16.20 21.42 5.65
C CYS A 49 16.80 21.74 4.28
N SER A 50 16.86 20.73 3.41
CA SER A 50 17.41 20.88 2.05
C SER A 50 16.46 21.58 1.05
N GLN A 51 15.21 21.83 1.44
CA GLN A 51 14.17 22.35 0.55
C GLN A 51 13.49 23.62 1.08
N CYS A 52 13.77 24.01 2.33
CA CYS A 52 13.27 25.24 2.91
C CYS A 52 14.22 25.79 3.98
N PRO A 53 14.00 27.03 4.46
CA PRO A 53 14.88 27.67 5.45
C PRO A 53 14.83 27.09 6.87
N GLN A 54 13.95 26.11 7.16
CA GLN A 54 13.75 25.58 8.51
C GLN A 54 15.03 24.91 9.07
N GLU A 55 15.40 25.26 10.30
CA GLU A 55 16.53 24.65 10.99
C GLU A 55 16.23 23.21 11.42
N VAL A 56 17.23 22.34 11.30
CA VAL A 56 17.12 20.91 11.61
C VAL A 56 18.43 20.46 12.24
N LYS A 57 18.39 20.13 13.53
CA LYS A 57 19.54 19.59 14.25
C LYS A 57 19.73 18.10 13.93
N THR A 58 20.96 17.60 13.97
CA THR A 58 21.25 16.16 13.84
C THR A 58 20.71 15.30 14.99
N SER A 59 20.31 15.93 16.10
CA SER A 59 19.58 15.27 17.19
C SER A 59 18.08 15.10 16.92
N ASN A 60 17.55 15.66 15.82
CA ASN A 60 16.14 15.57 15.48
C ASN A 60 15.72 14.09 15.28
N PRO A 61 14.62 13.63 15.90
CA PRO A 61 14.17 12.24 15.79
C PRO A 61 13.92 11.76 14.37
N ARG A 62 13.27 12.57 13.51
CA ARG A 62 12.98 12.22 12.11
C ARG A 62 14.26 12.17 11.27
N TYR A 63 15.21 13.07 11.54
CA TYR A 63 16.53 12.99 10.89
C TYR A 63 17.25 11.67 11.22
N ARG A 64 17.18 11.20 12.47
CA ARG A 64 17.76 9.90 12.88
C ARG A 64 17.05 8.72 12.21
N GLU A 65 15.72 8.77 12.12
CA GLU A 65 14.92 7.76 11.40
C GLU A 65 15.31 7.68 9.91
N TYR A 66 15.61 8.81 9.27
CA TYR A 66 16.09 8.82 7.88
C TYR A 66 17.45 8.13 7.72
N LEU A 67 18.35 8.31 8.70
CA LEU A 67 19.64 7.63 8.69
C LEU A 67 19.45 6.11 8.84
N GLU A 68 18.62 5.67 9.77
CA GLU A 68 18.30 4.26 9.97
C GLU A 68 17.65 3.63 8.72
N THR A 69 16.70 4.35 8.11
CA THR A 69 16.08 3.93 6.85
C THR A 69 17.13 3.79 5.74
N LEU A 70 18.06 4.73 5.65
CA LEU A 70 19.12 4.71 4.65
C LEU A 70 20.11 3.54 4.87
N GLU A 71 20.46 3.23 6.11
CA GLU A 71 21.26 2.06 6.46
C GLU A 71 20.55 0.76 6.12
N ASN A 72 19.25 0.67 6.37
CA ASN A 72 18.44 -0.50 6.01
C ASN A 72 18.30 -0.69 4.49
N LEU A 73 18.26 0.41 3.73
CA LEU A 73 18.20 0.38 2.27
C LEU A 73 19.55 0.04 1.63
N PHE A 74 20.66 0.41 2.29
CA PHE A 74 22.02 0.24 1.79
C PHE A 74 22.94 -0.32 2.90
N PRO A 75 22.72 -1.56 3.37
CA PRO A 75 23.55 -2.15 4.40
C PRO A 75 25.00 -2.22 3.96
N LYS A 76 25.93 -1.76 4.80
CA LYS A 76 27.37 -1.87 4.56
C LYS A 76 27.74 -3.35 4.57
N TYR A 77 28.23 -3.86 3.45
CA TYR A 77 28.74 -5.22 3.37
C TYR A 77 30.06 -5.30 4.16
N THR A 78 30.03 -5.87 5.36
CA THR A 78 31.24 -6.31 6.06
C THR A 78 31.65 -7.66 5.47
N ALA A 79 32.76 -7.70 4.74
CA ALA A 79 33.38 -8.96 4.34
C ALA A 79 33.68 -9.79 5.60
N PRO A 80 33.44 -11.11 5.61
CA PRO A 80 33.84 -11.95 6.73
C PRO A 80 35.35 -11.88 6.90
N THR A 81 35.79 -11.45 8.09
CA THR A 81 37.18 -11.57 8.53
C THR A 81 37.56 -13.04 8.49
N ALA A 82 38.70 -13.35 7.87
CA ALA A 82 39.21 -14.70 7.77
C ALA A 82 39.43 -15.31 9.14
N THR A 83 38.52 -16.19 9.56
CA THR A 83 38.80 -17.24 10.54
C THR A 83 38.91 -18.55 9.78
N THR A 84 40.14 -19.05 9.75
CA THR A 84 40.53 -20.41 9.39
C THR A 84 39.66 -21.42 10.12
N GLU A 85 38.86 -22.18 9.37
CA GLU A 85 38.58 -23.60 9.62
C GLU A 85 37.97 -24.21 8.35
N ASN A 86 38.49 -25.38 7.99
CA ASN A 86 38.26 -26.07 6.73
C ASN A 86 36.82 -26.59 6.60
N GLU A 87 36.07 -26.09 5.61
CA GLU A 87 34.89 -26.74 5.02
C GLU A 87 35.03 -26.61 3.49
N PRO A 88 34.68 -27.65 2.69
CA PRO A 88 35.10 -27.73 1.30
C PRO A 88 34.52 -26.59 0.47
N SER A 89 35.40 -25.93 -0.27
CA SER A 89 35.13 -24.86 -1.22
C SER A 89 34.06 -25.26 -2.23
N THR A 90 32.81 -24.92 -1.94
CA THR A 90 31.77 -24.81 -2.97
C THR A 90 31.87 -23.40 -3.52
N SER A 91 32.43 -23.31 -4.72
CA SER A 91 32.48 -22.15 -5.61
C SER A 91 31.35 -21.14 -5.40
N LEU A 92 31.71 -19.88 -5.20
CA LEU A 92 30.80 -18.72 -5.21
C LEU A 92 30.17 -18.57 -6.61
N VAL A 93 29.08 -19.30 -6.86
CA VAL A 93 28.14 -19.02 -7.95
C VAL A 93 27.26 -17.86 -7.49
N GLY A 94 27.08 -16.84 -8.35
CA GLY A 94 26.30 -15.64 -8.04
C GLY A 94 24.93 -15.99 -7.44
N ASN A 95 24.64 -15.48 -6.24
CA ASN A 95 23.44 -15.85 -5.49
C ASN A 95 22.16 -15.55 -6.29
N GLU A 96 21.52 -16.60 -6.79
CA GLU A 96 20.19 -16.57 -7.36
C GLU A 96 19.19 -16.03 -6.31
N THR A 97 18.26 -15.18 -6.74
CA THR A 97 17.27 -14.55 -5.84
C THR A 97 15.88 -14.56 -6.45
N ILE A 98 14.84 -14.38 -5.64
CA ILE A 98 13.49 -14.06 -6.11
C ILE A 98 13.02 -12.79 -5.40
N SER A 99 12.09 -12.06 -6.03
CA SER A 99 11.50 -10.86 -5.45
C SER A 99 10.04 -11.07 -5.11
N VAL A 100 9.60 -10.51 -3.98
CA VAL A 100 8.19 -10.46 -3.57
C VAL A 100 7.77 -9.00 -3.56
N VAL A 101 6.71 -8.68 -4.29
CA VAL A 101 6.23 -7.31 -4.51
C VAL A 101 4.77 -7.20 -4.12
N MET A 102 4.44 -6.20 -3.31
CA MET A 102 3.07 -5.82 -2.98
C MET A 102 2.51 -4.86 -4.01
N LEU A 103 1.18 -4.80 -4.14
CA LEU A 103 0.50 -3.85 -5.03
C LEU A 103 0.74 -2.39 -4.63
N GLY A 104 0.96 -2.14 -3.34
CA GLY A 104 1.38 -0.84 -2.83
C GLY A 104 2.79 -0.43 -3.24
N GLY A 105 3.61 -1.33 -3.81
CA GLY A 105 4.97 -1.05 -4.26
C GLY A 105 6.08 -1.48 -3.29
N ASP A 106 5.74 -1.83 -2.05
CA ASP A 106 6.68 -2.42 -1.10
C ASP A 106 7.18 -3.77 -1.61
N SER A 107 8.46 -4.06 -1.40
CA SER A 107 9.07 -5.29 -1.90
C SER A 107 10.25 -5.76 -1.07
N THR A 108 10.49 -7.06 -1.12
CA THR A 108 11.65 -7.70 -0.51
C THR A 108 12.29 -8.69 -1.48
N VAL A 109 13.57 -9.00 -1.24
CA VAL A 109 14.35 -9.96 -2.02
C VAL A 109 14.79 -11.07 -1.09
N VAL A 110 14.63 -12.31 -1.54
CA VAL A 110 15.04 -13.50 -0.80
C VAL A 110 15.92 -14.38 -1.67
N ALA A 111 16.91 -15.04 -1.05
CA ALA A 111 17.76 -16.00 -1.74
C ALA A 111 16.90 -17.13 -2.32
N TYR A 112 17.11 -17.44 -3.60
CA TYR A 112 16.39 -18.51 -4.26
C TYR A 112 16.96 -19.86 -3.81
N LYS A 113 16.07 -20.72 -3.31
CA LYS A 113 16.37 -22.12 -3.00
C LYS A 113 15.18 -22.94 -3.51
N PRO A 114 15.34 -23.84 -4.51
CA PRO A 114 14.22 -24.60 -5.06
C PRO A 114 13.37 -25.31 -4.00
N GLY A 115 14.03 -25.87 -2.98
CA GLY A 115 13.40 -26.56 -1.85
C GLY A 115 12.86 -25.65 -0.73
N MET A 116 12.91 -24.32 -0.85
CA MET A 116 12.30 -23.43 0.13
C MET A 116 10.79 -23.67 0.17
N THR A 117 10.27 -23.98 1.36
CA THR A 117 8.83 -24.18 1.53
C THR A 117 8.08 -22.86 1.41
N ILE A 118 6.83 -22.92 0.92
CA ILE A 118 5.96 -21.73 0.88
C ILE A 118 5.68 -21.19 2.29
N GLN A 119 5.67 -22.06 3.32
CA GLN A 119 5.55 -21.65 4.71
C GLN A 119 6.71 -20.75 5.14
N ASP A 120 7.95 -21.14 4.82
CA ASP A 120 9.15 -20.39 5.20
C ASP A 120 9.28 -19.09 4.40
N LEU A 121 8.91 -19.10 3.12
CA LEU A 121 8.80 -17.88 2.34
C LEU A 121 7.81 -16.89 2.98
N LYS A 122 6.65 -17.36 3.44
CA LYS A 122 5.66 -16.50 4.11
C LYS A 122 6.19 -15.93 5.44
N LYS A 123 6.91 -16.73 6.24
CA LYS A 123 7.58 -16.23 7.47
C LYS A 123 8.63 -15.17 7.14
N PHE A 124 9.45 -15.39 6.10
CA PHE A 124 10.43 -14.39 5.66
C PHE A 124 9.74 -13.08 5.26
N VAL A 125 8.67 -13.18 4.46
CA VAL A 125 7.87 -12.02 4.04
C VAL A 125 7.24 -11.31 5.23
N GLN A 126 6.75 -12.03 6.25
CA GLN A 126 6.24 -11.42 7.47
C GLN A 126 7.32 -10.58 8.16
N ASN A 127 8.52 -11.14 8.34
CA ASN A 127 9.61 -10.45 9.01
C ASN A 127 10.09 -9.20 8.25
N ARG A 128 9.95 -9.19 6.92
CA ARG A 128 10.43 -8.08 6.07
C ARG A 128 9.37 -7.05 5.73
N LEU A 129 8.12 -7.46 5.54
CA LEU A 129 7.04 -6.61 5.05
C LEU A 129 5.92 -6.43 6.08
N GLY A 130 5.81 -7.29 7.10
CA GLY A 130 4.86 -7.17 8.21
C GLY A 130 3.66 -8.14 8.24
N PRO A 131 2.92 -8.38 7.12
CA PRO A 131 1.72 -9.20 7.14
C PRO A 131 1.94 -10.61 7.71
N ALA A 132 1.07 -11.05 8.62
CA ALA A 132 1.12 -12.41 9.17
C ALA A 132 0.93 -13.48 8.07
N PRO A 133 1.56 -14.67 8.15
CA PRO A 133 1.54 -15.69 7.10
C PRO A 133 0.14 -16.10 6.61
N LEU A 134 -0.83 -16.18 7.53
CA LEU A 134 -2.23 -16.51 7.21
C LEU A 134 -2.92 -15.42 6.37
N LYS A 135 -2.47 -14.18 6.49
CA LYS A 135 -2.97 -13.04 5.71
C LYS A 135 -2.29 -12.91 4.34
N GLN A 136 -1.25 -13.70 4.07
CA GLN A 136 -0.48 -13.61 2.83
C GLN A 136 -1.03 -14.57 1.77
N ARG A 137 -1.44 -14.00 0.63
CA ARG A 137 -1.62 -14.71 -0.63
C ARG A 137 -0.47 -14.34 -1.56
N LEU A 138 0.42 -15.30 -1.78
CA LEU A 138 1.52 -15.16 -2.74
C LEU A 138 1.04 -15.71 -4.08
N LEU A 139 1.26 -14.96 -5.17
CA LEU A 139 0.88 -15.38 -6.51
C LEU A 139 2.12 -15.41 -7.42
N TYR A 140 2.19 -16.46 -8.23
CA TYR A 140 3.14 -16.59 -9.33
C TYR A 140 2.38 -17.01 -10.58
N LYS A 141 2.54 -16.25 -11.68
CA LYS A 141 1.80 -16.49 -12.93
C LYS A 141 0.30 -16.74 -12.68
N GLU A 142 -0.32 -15.84 -11.91
CA GLU A 142 -1.76 -15.88 -11.55
C GLU A 142 -2.18 -17.07 -10.66
N LYS A 143 -1.26 -17.97 -10.32
CA LYS A 143 -1.51 -19.09 -9.40
C LYS A 143 -1.15 -18.72 -7.97
N GLU A 144 -2.11 -18.89 -7.06
CA GLU A 144 -1.86 -18.75 -5.63
C GLU A 144 -0.99 -19.91 -5.12
N LEU A 145 0.04 -19.57 -4.35
CA LEU A 145 0.90 -20.54 -3.68
C LEU A 145 0.25 -21.02 -2.38
N LYS A 146 -0.25 -22.25 -2.39
CA LYS A 146 -0.71 -22.97 -1.20
C LYS A 146 0.46 -23.53 -0.41
N THR A 147 0.34 -23.51 0.91
CA THR A 147 1.38 -24.02 1.84
C THR A 147 1.49 -25.54 1.79
N ASP A 148 0.39 -26.23 1.55
CA ASP A 148 0.26 -27.69 1.59
C ASP A 148 -0.39 -28.16 0.27
N LEU A 149 0.14 -29.26 -0.28
CA LEU A 149 -0.38 -29.95 -1.47
C LEU A 149 -1.12 -31.24 -1.11
N GLY A 150 -1.50 -31.41 0.15
CA GLY A 150 -2.16 -32.58 0.75
C GLY A 150 -1.17 -33.64 1.26
N THR A 151 -0.13 -33.94 0.48
CA THR A 151 0.84 -35.00 0.81
C THR A 151 2.19 -34.49 1.28
N LYS A 152 2.47 -33.20 1.06
CA LYS A 152 3.72 -32.54 1.44
C LYS A 152 3.54 -31.04 1.55
N LEU A 153 4.44 -30.39 2.28
CA LEU A 153 4.60 -28.94 2.21
C LEU A 153 5.07 -28.55 0.81
N ALA A 154 4.39 -27.56 0.24
CA ALA A 154 4.71 -27.06 -1.08
C ALA A 154 6.03 -26.27 -1.05
N THR A 155 6.84 -26.42 -2.09
CA THR A 155 8.12 -25.72 -2.27
C THR A 155 8.08 -24.76 -3.45
N LEU A 156 9.09 -23.90 -3.62
CA LEU A 156 9.21 -23.04 -4.81
C LEU A 156 9.25 -23.87 -6.11
N GLN A 157 9.94 -25.01 -6.08
CA GLN A 157 10.06 -25.92 -7.22
C GLN A 157 8.71 -26.53 -7.62
N ASP A 158 7.83 -26.83 -6.67
CA ASP A 158 6.49 -27.38 -6.96
C ASP A 158 5.61 -26.42 -7.78
N TYR A 159 5.91 -25.12 -7.73
CA TYR A 159 5.25 -24.09 -8.54
C TYR A 159 6.09 -23.65 -9.74
N ALA A 160 7.17 -24.38 -10.05
CA ALA A 160 8.12 -24.09 -11.12
C ALA A 160 8.67 -22.64 -11.07
N ILE A 161 8.79 -22.07 -9.86
CA ILE A 161 9.36 -20.74 -9.67
C ILE A 161 10.85 -20.79 -10.02
N GLN A 162 11.28 -19.91 -10.92
CA GLN A 162 12.67 -19.84 -11.38
C GLN A 162 13.47 -18.77 -10.62
N PRO A 163 14.81 -18.86 -10.62
CA PRO A 163 15.66 -17.73 -10.28
C PRO A 163 15.19 -16.44 -10.94
N PHE A 164 15.30 -15.35 -10.19
CA PHE A 164 14.96 -13.98 -10.57
C PHE A 164 13.46 -13.75 -10.87
N SER A 165 12.60 -14.72 -10.53
CA SER A 165 11.15 -14.56 -10.61
C SER A 165 10.63 -13.46 -9.67
N THR A 166 9.51 -12.85 -10.06
CA THR A 166 8.74 -11.93 -9.23
C THR A 166 7.43 -12.58 -8.78
N LEU A 167 7.20 -12.55 -7.47
CA LEU A 167 5.99 -13.01 -6.80
C LEU A 167 5.16 -11.80 -6.38
N HIS A 168 3.85 -11.88 -6.55
CA HIS A 168 2.95 -10.84 -6.05
C HIS A 168 2.43 -11.23 -4.68
N LEU A 169 2.56 -10.34 -3.70
CA LEU A 169 1.96 -10.48 -2.38
C LEU A 169 0.67 -9.67 -2.30
N ILE A 170 -0.41 -10.36 -1.98
CA ILE A 170 -1.70 -9.76 -1.68
C ILE A 170 -2.04 -10.06 -0.23
N VAL A 171 -2.45 -9.02 0.48
CA VAL A 171 -2.79 -9.14 1.90
C VAL A 171 -4.31 -9.26 2.03
N VAL A 172 -4.76 -10.42 2.47
CA VAL A 172 -6.13 -10.64 2.92
C VAL A 172 -6.23 -10.12 4.33
N LEU A 173 -7.03 -9.09 4.53
CA LEU A 173 -7.21 -8.50 5.83
C LEU A 173 -8.28 -9.24 6.63
N TYR A 174 -9.32 -9.65 5.92
CA TYR A 174 -10.50 -10.30 6.46
C TYR A 174 -11.12 -11.26 5.45
N GLU A 175 -11.41 -12.48 5.86
CA GLU A 175 -12.39 -13.32 5.18
C GLU A 175 -13.75 -13.03 5.81
N ILE A 176 -14.69 -12.54 5.00
CA ILE A 176 -16.03 -12.21 5.47
C ILE A 176 -16.77 -13.52 5.63
N ASN A 177 -16.96 -13.97 6.87
CA ASN A 177 -17.81 -15.12 7.16
C ASN A 177 -19.27 -14.79 6.75
N GLN A 178 -20.17 -15.77 6.73
CA GLN A 178 -21.55 -15.58 6.29
C GLN A 178 -22.37 -14.56 7.13
N SER A 179 -21.83 -14.05 8.24
CA SER A 179 -22.55 -13.20 9.20
C SER A 179 -22.43 -11.70 8.95
N LEU A 180 -21.35 -11.26 8.28
CA LEU A 180 -21.14 -9.85 7.95
C LEU A 180 -21.89 -9.52 6.66
N ASP A 181 -22.78 -8.55 6.80
CA ASP A 181 -23.67 -8.07 5.75
C ASP A 181 -23.49 -6.57 5.54
N HIS A 182 -23.33 -5.83 6.64
CA HIS A 182 -23.26 -4.37 6.60
C HIS A 182 -21.85 -3.88 6.92
N ALA A 183 -21.11 -3.47 5.89
CA ALA A 183 -19.78 -2.90 6.03
C ALA A 183 -19.83 -1.36 5.90
N ILE A 184 -19.07 -0.65 6.72
CA ILE A 184 -19.01 0.81 6.75
C ILE A 184 -17.57 1.25 6.51
N PHE A 185 -17.39 2.10 5.51
CA PHE A 185 -16.17 2.82 5.20
C PHE A 185 -16.32 4.27 5.69
N ASP A 186 -15.51 4.68 6.65
CA ASP A 186 -15.71 5.86 7.47
C ASP A 186 -14.44 6.72 7.42
N LEU A 187 -14.50 7.83 6.70
CA LEU A 187 -13.36 8.69 6.40
C LEU A 187 -13.49 10.04 7.11
N PHE A 188 -12.43 10.44 7.80
CA PHE A 188 -12.25 11.78 8.33
C PHE A 188 -11.02 12.45 7.72
N TRP A 189 -11.08 13.76 7.57
CA TRP A 189 -9.91 14.57 7.21
C TRP A 189 -9.96 15.94 7.86
N GLY A 190 -8.79 16.54 8.08
CA GLY A 190 -8.63 17.95 8.40
C GLY A 190 -8.34 18.75 7.13
N TYR A 191 -8.77 20.00 7.12
CA TYR A 191 -8.54 20.89 5.97
C TYR A 191 -7.05 21.12 5.74
N PRO A 192 -6.66 21.50 4.52
CA PRO A 192 -5.30 21.94 4.25
C PRO A 192 -4.88 23.12 5.13
N SER A 193 -3.56 23.39 5.16
CA SER A 193 -3.00 24.52 5.93
C SER A 193 -3.62 25.87 5.53
N ARG A 194 -4.04 26.01 4.27
CA ARG A 194 -4.77 27.16 3.73
C ARG A 194 -6.04 26.71 3.01
N GLY A 195 -7.13 27.46 3.17
CA GLY A 195 -8.39 27.21 2.45
C GLY A 195 -9.24 26.07 3.02
N CYS A 196 -10.14 25.55 2.19
CA CYS A 196 -11.02 24.40 2.44
C CYS A 196 -10.92 23.51 1.21
N ASP A 197 -10.77 22.20 1.42
CA ASP A 197 -10.72 21.22 0.33
C ASP A 197 -11.33 19.89 0.79
N TYR A 198 -11.71 19.07 -0.18
CA TYR A 198 -12.43 17.82 0.01
C TYR A 198 -11.49 16.64 -0.25
N LEU A 199 -11.55 15.64 0.62
CA LEU A 199 -10.88 14.37 0.43
C LEU A 199 -11.97 13.32 0.21
N ASP A 200 -12.04 12.80 -1.01
CA ASP A 200 -13.18 12.01 -1.44
C ASP A 200 -12.89 10.51 -1.36
N ALA A 201 -13.62 9.79 -0.52
CA ALA A 201 -13.83 8.37 -0.70
C ALA A 201 -14.84 8.10 -1.82
N SER A 202 -14.63 7.03 -2.57
CA SER A 202 -15.58 6.57 -3.57
C SER A 202 -15.55 5.05 -3.68
N VAL A 203 -16.62 4.46 -4.18
CA VAL A 203 -16.69 3.02 -4.47
C VAL A 203 -16.98 2.80 -5.94
N LEU A 204 -16.07 2.10 -6.62
CA LEU A 204 -16.27 1.63 -7.99
C LEU A 204 -16.72 0.17 -7.97
N ILE A 205 -17.84 -0.10 -8.63
CA ILE A 205 -18.61 -1.34 -8.53
C ILE A 205 -18.47 -2.13 -9.83
N TYR A 206 -18.09 -3.40 -9.75
CA TYR A 206 -17.78 -4.22 -10.92
C TYR A 206 -18.50 -5.57 -10.92
N SER A 207 -18.82 -6.02 -12.14
CA SER A 207 -19.23 -7.38 -12.49
C SER A 207 -18.16 -7.99 -13.39
N GLY A 208 -17.27 -8.80 -12.82
CA GLY A 208 -16.07 -9.25 -13.52
C GLY A 208 -15.12 -8.07 -13.76
N SER A 209 -14.85 -7.77 -15.03
CA SER A 209 -14.07 -6.60 -15.46
C SER A 209 -14.92 -5.39 -15.85
N ALA A 210 -16.25 -5.54 -15.93
CA ALA A 210 -17.15 -4.47 -16.38
C ALA A 210 -17.56 -3.57 -15.21
N LEU A 211 -17.30 -2.27 -15.32
CA LEU A 211 -17.78 -1.26 -14.38
C LEU A 211 -19.32 -1.15 -14.47
N GLN A 212 -19.98 -1.21 -13.32
CA GLN A 212 -21.45 -1.17 -13.19
C GLN A 212 -21.93 0.15 -12.60
N GLY A 213 -21.11 0.80 -11.77
CA GLY A 213 -21.47 2.06 -11.14
C GLY A 213 -20.34 2.63 -10.30
N ILE A 214 -20.48 3.92 -9.99
CA ILE A 214 -19.60 4.65 -9.06
C ILE A 214 -20.51 5.32 -8.04
N VAL A 215 -20.16 5.15 -6.76
CA VAL A 215 -20.82 5.81 -5.64
C VAL A 215 -19.83 6.78 -5.00
N ASP A 216 -20.20 8.06 -4.97
CA ASP A 216 -19.40 9.17 -4.47
C ASP A 216 -20.29 10.29 -3.86
N TYR A 217 -19.70 11.46 -3.58
CA TYR A 217 -20.39 12.61 -3.00
C TYR A 217 -21.57 13.14 -3.86
N SER A 218 -21.49 12.97 -5.19
CA SER A 218 -22.45 13.48 -6.19
C SER A 218 -23.49 12.43 -6.59
N SER A 219 -23.06 11.17 -6.73
CA SER A 219 -23.90 10.01 -7.04
C SER A 219 -23.93 9.09 -5.83
N ARG A 220 -24.85 9.38 -4.90
CA ARG A 220 -24.82 8.83 -3.53
C ARG A 220 -25.42 7.44 -3.35
N GLY A 221 -25.89 6.80 -4.43
CA GLY A 221 -26.65 5.56 -4.31
C GLY A 221 -26.39 4.59 -5.44
N PHE A 222 -26.23 3.32 -5.06
CA PHE A 222 -26.32 2.15 -5.92
C PHE A 222 -27.04 1.05 -5.12
N ILE A 223 -27.60 0.04 -5.77
CA ILE A 223 -28.31 -1.04 -5.06
C ILE A 223 -27.36 -1.69 -4.04
N GLY A 224 -27.68 -1.56 -2.74
CA GLY A 224 -26.86 -2.06 -1.64
C GLY A 224 -25.64 -1.21 -1.27
N VAL A 225 -25.44 -0.04 -1.88
CA VAL A 225 -24.33 0.89 -1.54
C VAL A 225 -24.84 2.31 -1.43
N SER A 226 -24.49 3.01 -0.35
CA SER A 226 -24.90 4.40 -0.12
C SER A 226 -23.78 5.26 0.41
N HIS A 227 -23.69 6.50 -0.07
CA HIS A 227 -22.76 7.53 0.40
C HIS A 227 -23.51 8.57 1.25
N SER A 228 -22.99 8.96 2.42
CA SER A 228 -23.64 9.98 3.27
C SER A 228 -23.66 11.37 2.63
N GLY A 229 -22.69 11.63 1.76
CA GLY A 229 -22.30 12.97 1.35
C GLY A 229 -21.34 13.58 2.36
N ASP A 230 -20.72 14.69 1.96
CA ASP A 230 -19.70 15.35 2.77
C ASP A 230 -20.33 16.16 3.90
N VAL A 231 -19.80 15.97 5.09
CA VAL A 231 -20.14 16.72 6.30
C VAL A 231 -18.93 17.56 6.67
N MET A 232 -19.09 18.89 6.61
CA MET A 232 -18.01 19.85 6.81
C MET A 232 -18.23 20.66 8.09
N ASP A 233 -17.27 20.62 9.01
CA ASP A 233 -17.23 21.51 10.18
C ASP A 233 -16.14 22.58 9.96
N HIS A 234 -16.56 23.76 9.53
CA HIS A 234 -15.67 24.87 9.24
C HIS A 234 -15.00 25.47 10.49
N LYS A 235 -15.62 25.33 11.67
CA LYS A 235 -15.03 25.84 12.93
C LYS A 235 -13.86 24.98 13.35
N LYS A 236 -14.04 23.66 13.30
CA LYS A 236 -12.98 22.69 13.61
C LYS A 236 -12.04 22.43 12.42
N ARG A 237 -12.38 22.91 11.23
CA ARG A 237 -11.66 22.68 9.97
C ARG A 237 -11.48 21.19 9.67
N ILE A 238 -12.56 20.43 9.80
CA ILE A 238 -12.60 19.00 9.52
C ILE A 238 -13.72 18.68 8.54
N GLY A 239 -13.55 17.59 7.80
CA GLY A 239 -14.53 16.97 6.95
C GLY A 239 -14.69 15.49 7.29
N HIS A 240 -15.84 14.96 6.95
CA HIS A 240 -16.23 13.58 7.24
C HIS A 240 -17.23 13.08 6.21
N HIS A 241 -17.13 11.81 5.84
CA HIS A 241 -18.23 11.10 5.20
C HIS A 241 -18.14 9.59 5.42
N THR A 242 -19.20 8.88 5.06
CA THR A 242 -19.28 7.43 5.15
C THR A 242 -19.83 6.82 3.87
N ILE A 243 -19.35 5.63 3.56
CA ILE A 243 -19.91 4.74 2.54
C ILE A 243 -20.37 3.47 3.23
N SER A 244 -21.64 3.16 3.09
CA SER A 244 -22.29 1.99 3.66
C SER A 244 -22.57 0.97 2.57
N VAL A 245 -22.22 -0.29 2.81
CA VAL A 245 -22.40 -1.42 1.89
C VAL A 245 -23.20 -2.51 2.59
N GLN A 246 -24.34 -2.88 2.01
CA GLN A 246 -25.17 -4.03 2.40
C GLN A 246 -24.93 -5.17 1.39
N LEU A 247 -24.04 -6.09 1.72
CA LEU A 247 -23.53 -7.13 0.84
C LEU A 247 -24.62 -8.05 0.31
N LYS A 248 -25.63 -8.39 1.12
CA LYS A 248 -26.76 -9.24 0.70
C LYS A 248 -27.76 -8.52 -0.19
N SER A 249 -27.76 -7.20 -0.17
CA SER A 249 -28.61 -6.37 -1.04
C SER A 249 -27.99 -6.13 -2.41
N LEU A 250 -26.69 -6.40 -2.60
CA LEU A 250 -26.02 -6.24 -3.89
C LEU A 250 -26.62 -7.17 -4.96
N PRO A 251 -26.77 -6.71 -6.22
CA PRO A 251 -27.14 -7.59 -7.31
C PRO A 251 -26.18 -8.77 -7.46
N SER A 252 -26.70 -9.95 -7.82
CA SER A 252 -25.95 -11.22 -7.79
C SER A 252 -24.74 -11.27 -8.74
N ASN A 253 -24.75 -10.45 -9.80
CA ASN A 253 -23.65 -10.31 -10.74
C ASN A 253 -22.49 -9.45 -10.18
N ILE A 254 -22.73 -8.63 -9.15
CA ILE A 254 -21.68 -7.80 -8.54
C ILE A 254 -20.75 -8.70 -7.73
N ASN A 255 -19.46 -8.62 -8.06
CA ASN A 255 -18.44 -9.46 -7.42
C ASN A 255 -17.20 -8.69 -6.99
N LYS A 256 -17.08 -7.38 -7.27
CA LYS A 256 -15.98 -6.55 -6.77
C LYS A 256 -16.44 -5.13 -6.47
N LEU A 257 -15.98 -4.60 -5.34
CA LEU A 257 -16.12 -3.20 -4.93
C LEU A 257 -14.72 -2.68 -4.60
N PHE A 258 -14.29 -1.62 -5.26
CA PHE A 258 -13.00 -0.97 -5.01
C PHE A 258 -13.22 0.34 -4.29
N PHE A 259 -12.62 0.48 -3.11
CA PHE A 259 -12.70 1.68 -2.29
C PHE A 259 -11.49 2.56 -2.58
N THR A 260 -11.75 3.75 -3.06
CA THR A 260 -10.73 4.72 -3.44
C THR A 260 -10.79 5.93 -2.54
N LEU A 261 -9.66 6.62 -2.41
CA LEU A 261 -9.53 7.90 -1.75
C LEU A 261 -8.79 8.84 -2.70
N SER A 262 -9.31 10.04 -2.93
CA SER A 262 -8.71 11.01 -3.85
C SER A 262 -8.83 12.44 -3.38
N ALA A 263 -7.78 13.22 -3.61
CA ALA A 263 -7.78 14.66 -3.39
C ALA A 263 -8.62 15.38 -4.46
N TRP A 264 -9.53 16.26 -4.01
CA TRP A 264 -10.39 17.02 -4.91
C TRP A 264 -9.61 18.10 -5.69
N ASN A 265 -9.13 19.16 -5.03
CA ASN A 265 -8.31 20.19 -5.68
C ASN A 265 -6.81 20.01 -5.43
N SER A 266 -6.44 19.47 -4.27
CA SER A 266 -5.04 19.29 -3.91
C SER A 266 -4.33 18.33 -4.88
N PRO A 267 -3.05 18.58 -5.25
CA PRO A 267 -2.29 17.67 -6.10
C PRO A 267 -2.01 16.32 -5.42
N ASN A 268 -2.13 16.25 -4.09
CA ASN A 268 -1.92 15.01 -3.34
C ASN A 268 -2.58 14.98 -1.95
N ILE A 269 -2.67 13.78 -1.38
CA ILE A 269 -3.35 13.49 -0.11
C ILE A 269 -2.60 14.05 1.12
N SER A 270 -1.28 14.29 1.04
CA SER A 270 -0.49 14.82 2.18
C SER A 270 -0.92 16.19 2.66
N LYS A 271 -1.65 16.94 1.82
CA LYS A 271 -2.10 18.30 2.19
C LYS A 271 -3.26 18.29 3.18
N TYR A 272 -3.95 17.17 3.35
CA TYR A 272 -5.03 17.03 4.32
C TYR A 272 -4.44 16.63 5.67
N LYS A 273 -4.90 17.28 6.74
CA LYS A 273 -4.39 17.02 8.09
C LYS A 273 -5.04 15.78 8.67
N ASN A 274 -4.26 14.89 9.28
CA ASN A 274 -4.75 13.72 10.01
C ASN A 274 -5.85 12.92 9.28
N PRO A 275 -5.69 12.57 7.98
CA PRO A 275 -6.67 11.74 7.31
C PRO A 275 -6.74 10.39 8.01
N SER A 276 -7.94 9.96 8.39
CA SER A 276 -8.15 8.67 9.03
C SER A 276 -9.27 7.92 8.34
N LEU A 277 -9.04 6.63 8.15
CA LEU A 277 -9.99 5.74 7.50
C LEU A 277 -10.25 4.55 8.40
N ARG A 278 -11.52 4.29 8.65
CA ARG A 278 -11.98 3.06 9.29
C ARG A 278 -12.81 2.28 8.29
N PHE A 279 -12.61 0.98 8.28
CA PHE A 279 -13.46 0.05 7.54
C PHE A 279 -13.87 -1.05 8.49
N PHE A 280 -15.16 -1.22 8.78
CA PHE A 280 -15.64 -2.10 9.84
C PHE A 280 -17.00 -2.74 9.51
N ASP A 281 -17.32 -3.84 10.18
CA ASP A 281 -18.68 -4.38 10.22
C ASP A 281 -19.51 -3.50 11.15
N ALA A 282 -20.68 -3.05 10.70
CA ALA A 282 -21.60 -2.24 11.51
C ALA A 282 -21.96 -2.91 12.85
N LYS A 283 -21.93 -4.25 12.93
CA LYS A 283 -22.14 -5.02 14.17
C LYS A 283 -20.93 -5.04 15.10
N GLU A 284 -19.72 -4.88 14.57
CA GLU A 284 -18.46 -4.89 15.32
C GLU A 284 -17.63 -3.63 15.00
N PRO A 285 -18.09 -2.41 15.34
CA PRO A 285 -17.46 -1.16 14.90
C PRO A 285 -16.04 -0.92 15.44
N ASN A 286 -15.66 -1.66 16.49
CA ASN A 286 -14.32 -1.62 17.08
C ASN A 286 -13.33 -2.56 16.37
N LYS A 287 -13.80 -3.39 15.44
CA LYS A 287 -12.99 -4.34 14.70
C LYS A 287 -12.79 -3.85 13.27
N GLN A 288 -11.58 -3.41 12.99
CA GLN A 288 -11.21 -2.87 11.70
C GLN A 288 -10.94 -3.99 10.68
N LEU A 289 -11.65 -3.95 9.56
CA LEU A 289 -11.51 -4.84 8.40
C LEU A 289 -10.34 -4.47 7.49
N CYS A 290 -9.86 -3.22 7.52
CA CYS A 290 -8.70 -2.77 6.74
C CYS A 290 -7.88 -1.72 7.47
N SER A 291 -6.55 -1.84 7.43
CA SER A 291 -5.63 -0.86 8.01
C SER A 291 -5.89 0.56 7.48
N ASP A 292 -5.74 1.51 8.38
CA ASP A 292 -5.86 2.97 8.24
C ASP A 292 -4.58 3.66 7.71
N GLN A 293 -3.48 2.92 7.53
CA GLN A 293 -2.20 3.54 7.20
C GLN A 293 -2.17 4.12 5.79
N MET A 294 -2.27 5.45 5.71
CA MET A 294 -2.19 6.24 4.48
C MET A 294 -0.82 6.89 4.24
N GLY A 295 0.21 6.58 5.05
CA GLY A 295 1.54 7.20 4.90
C GLY A 295 2.14 7.00 3.50
N HIS A 296 1.83 5.88 2.85
CA HIS A 296 2.24 5.60 1.47
C HIS A 296 1.36 6.30 0.41
N ALA A 297 0.27 6.98 0.78
CA ALA A 297 -0.63 7.73 -0.12
C ALA A 297 -0.28 9.23 -0.23
N ALA A 298 0.49 9.74 0.72
CA ALA A 298 0.81 11.16 0.92
C ALA A 298 1.07 11.93 -0.38
N TYR A 299 1.86 11.38 -1.30
CA TYR A 299 2.31 12.08 -2.52
C TYR A 299 1.51 11.76 -3.78
N SER A 300 0.42 10.99 -3.66
CA SER A 300 -0.46 10.66 -4.77
C SER A 300 -1.72 11.49 -4.73
N GLN A 301 -2.28 11.80 -5.90
CA GLN A 301 -3.61 12.40 -6.00
C GLN A 301 -4.69 11.43 -5.52
N ALA A 302 -4.53 10.13 -5.82
CA ALA A 302 -5.44 9.10 -5.38
C ALA A 302 -4.73 7.81 -4.93
N ILE A 303 -5.46 7.03 -4.15
CA ILE A 303 -5.09 5.69 -3.70
C ILE A 303 -6.32 4.77 -3.74
N ILE A 304 -6.12 3.55 -4.22
CA ILE A 304 -7.08 2.46 -4.09
C ILE A 304 -6.73 1.73 -2.78
N MET A 305 -7.54 1.95 -1.75
CA MET A 305 -7.24 1.51 -0.38
C MET A 305 -7.38 -0.01 -0.27
N CYS A 306 -8.57 -0.50 -0.59
CA CYS A 306 -8.92 -1.90 -0.49
C CYS A 306 -9.96 -2.28 -1.53
N SER A 307 -10.17 -3.59 -1.68
CA SER A 307 -11.35 -4.11 -2.37
C SER A 307 -12.10 -5.10 -1.49
N LEU A 308 -13.41 -5.11 -1.65
CA LEU A 308 -14.22 -6.28 -1.36
C LEU A 308 -14.34 -7.05 -2.66
N SER A 309 -13.91 -8.31 -2.68
CA SER A 309 -14.07 -9.17 -3.85
C SER A 309 -14.63 -10.53 -3.47
N LYS A 310 -15.54 -11.04 -4.31
CA LYS A 310 -16.14 -12.36 -4.16
C LYS A 310 -15.27 -13.41 -4.86
N ILE A 311 -14.72 -14.34 -4.07
CA ILE A 311 -13.92 -15.47 -4.54
C ILE A 311 -14.59 -16.74 -4.02
N ASP A 312 -14.91 -17.68 -4.92
CA ASP A 312 -15.60 -18.93 -4.60
C ASP A 312 -16.89 -18.72 -3.79
N GLY A 313 -17.63 -17.66 -4.14
CA GLY A 313 -18.88 -17.28 -3.47
C GLY A 313 -18.72 -16.52 -2.15
N ILE A 314 -17.50 -16.35 -1.65
CA ILE A 314 -17.20 -15.72 -0.35
C ILE A 314 -16.59 -14.33 -0.58
N TRP A 315 -17.12 -13.31 0.10
CA TRP A 315 -16.53 -11.97 0.09
C TRP A 315 -15.22 -11.95 0.89
N LYS A 316 -14.20 -11.32 0.34
CA LYS A 316 -12.89 -11.14 1.00
C LYS A 316 -12.46 -9.69 0.90
N VAL A 317 -11.83 -9.20 1.96
CA VAL A 317 -11.24 -7.86 2.01
C VAL A 317 -9.77 -7.94 1.66
N PHE A 318 -9.39 -7.27 0.57
CA PHE A 318 -8.01 -7.18 0.10
C PHE A 318 -7.45 -5.80 0.40
N SER A 319 -6.28 -5.74 1.05
CA SER A 319 -5.51 -4.49 1.14
C SER A 319 -4.79 -4.28 -0.17
N LEU A 320 -5.09 -3.18 -0.87
CA LEU A 320 -4.47 -2.86 -2.16
C LEU A 320 -3.40 -1.78 -2.01
N ARG A 321 -3.71 -0.69 -1.29
CA ARG A 321 -2.84 0.49 -1.09
C ARG A 321 -2.17 0.97 -2.38
N THR A 322 -2.84 0.82 -3.51
CA THR A 322 -2.27 1.04 -4.84
C THR A 322 -2.43 2.50 -5.22
N LEU A 323 -1.32 3.17 -5.52
CA LEU A 323 -1.38 4.56 -5.97
C LEU A 323 -2.02 4.69 -7.34
N SER A 324 -2.76 5.78 -7.52
CA SER A 324 -3.34 6.15 -8.81
C SER A 324 -3.42 7.68 -8.97
N ALA A 325 -3.82 8.09 -10.16
CA ALA A 325 -4.22 9.47 -10.45
C ALA A 325 -5.74 9.56 -10.58
N GLY A 326 -6.26 10.76 -10.86
CA GLY A 326 -7.69 10.99 -10.96
C GLY A 326 -8.34 11.25 -9.61
N ASN A 327 -9.62 11.58 -9.65
CA ASN A 327 -10.43 11.92 -8.49
C ASN A 327 -11.92 11.91 -8.88
N ALA A 328 -12.78 12.43 -8.01
CA ALA A 328 -14.21 12.49 -8.24
C ALA A 328 -14.66 13.36 -9.45
N ASN A 329 -13.75 14.13 -10.08
CA ASN A 329 -14.01 14.79 -11.37
C ASN A 329 -13.60 13.94 -12.58
N ASN A 330 -12.68 12.99 -12.40
CA ASN A 330 -12.19 12.13 -13.48
C ASN A 330 -11.69 10.79 -12.93
N TYR A 331 -12.57 9.78 -12.97
CA TYR A 331 -12.27 8.42 -12.54
C TYR A 331 -11.47 7.59 -13.56
N SER A 332 -11.22 8.10 -14.77
CA SER A 332 -10.58 7.30 -15.84
C SER A 332 -9.24 6.68 -15.41
N PRO A 333 -8.31 7.40 -14.73
CA PRO A 333 -7.05 6.79 -14.30
C PRO A 333 -7.23 5.75 -13.17
N LEU A 334 -8.20 5.97 -12.27
CA LEU A 334 -8.57 5.00 -11.24
C LEU A 334 -9.12 3.71 -11.88
N GLN A 335 -10.03 3.84 -12.85
CA GLN A 335 -10.58 2.72 -13.60
C GLN A 335 -9.50 1.93 -14.36
N GLN A 336 -8.53 2.61 -14.98
CA GLN A 336 -7.40 1.95 -15.64
C GLN A 336 -6.54 1.17 -14.65
N THR A 337 -6.26 1.76 -13.48
CA THR A 337 -5.47 1.11 -12.43
C THR A 337 -6.21 -0.12 -11.90
N ILE A 338 -7.50 0.01 -11.60
CA ILE A 338 -8.37 -1.09 -11.16
C ILE A 338 -8.47 -2.18 -12.22
N GLY A 339 -8.65 -1.81 -13.50
CA GLY A 339 -8.68 -2.76 -14.61
C GLY A 339 -7.41 -3.59 -14.72
N GLY A 340 -6.24 -2.99 -14.46
CA GLY A 340 -4.97 -3.70 -14.35
C GLY A 340 -4.94 -4.70 -13.19
N ILE A 341 -5.50 -4.34 -12.03
CA ILE A 341 -5.60 -5.23 -10.85
C ILE A 341 -6.51 -6.43 -11.16
N ILE A 342 -7.66 -6.18 -11.78
CA ILE A 342 -8.63 -7.22 -12.15
C ILE A 342 -8.02 -8.19 -13.19
N THR A 343 -7.38 -7.66 -14.23
CA THR A 343 -6.81 -8.45 -15.34
C THR A 343 -5.70 -9.38 -14.86
N GLN A 344 -4.92 -8.96 -13.85
CA GLN A 344 -3.85 -9.78 -13.26
C GLN A 344 -4.35 -10.83 -12.26
N GLY A 345 -5.68 -10.94 -12.05
CA GLY A 345 -6.27 -11.93 -11.14
C GLY A 345 -5.97 -11.67 -9.66
N LEU A 346 -5.62 -10.43 -9.30
CA LEU A 346 -5.14 -10.10 -7.96
C LEU A 346 -6.28 -10.01 -6.93
N CYS A 347 -7.48 -9.58 -7.34
CA CYS A 347 -8.65 -9.58 -6.46
C CYS A 347 -9.96 -9.75 -7.22
#